data_AF-A0A523RDL8-F1
#
_entry.id   AF-A0A523RDL8-F1
#
_cell.length_a   1.000
_cell.length_b   1.000
_cell.length_c   1.000
_cell.angle_alpha   90.00
_cell.angle_beta   90.00
_cell.angle_gamma   90.00
#
_symmetry.space_group_name_H-M   'P 1'
#
loop_
_entity.id
_entity.type
_entity.pdbx_description
1 polymer ?
#
loop_
_entity_poly.entity_id
_entity_poly.type
_entity_poly.pdbx_seq_one_letter_code
_entity_poly.pdbx_strand_id
1 'polypeptide(L)'
;MECANMDVLKISIPEQEILKVLKFKEGNLAIIISGKNIGQLGKVLTILKRFGPKASTVSIQHNSEHTETLYDYTFIIGEDQSEINLPNSE
;
A
#
# COMPACT_ATOMS: atom_id res chain seq x y z
N MET A 1 14.09 6.54 14.04
CA MET A 1 13.15 5.90 13.10
C MET A 1 12.71 6.95 12.10
N GLU A 2 13.05 6.79 10.83
CA GLU A 2 12.67 7.76 9.78
C GLU A 2 11.36 7.31 9.14
N CYS A 3 10.35 8.19 9.13
CA CYS A 3 9.04 7.96 8.54
C CYS A 3 8.78 9.05 7.50
N ALA A 4 8.34 8.66 6.31
CA ALA A 4 8.04 9.57 5.21
C ALA A 4 6.54 9.57 4.88
N ASN A 5 6.10 10.54 4.08
CA ASN A 5 4.70 10.60 3.62
C ASN A 5 4.28 9.29 2.96
N MET A 6 3.08 8.82 3.31
CA MET A 6 2.47 7.55 2.90
C MET A 6 3.08 6.27 3.47
N ASP A 7 4.16 6.35 4.26
CA ASP A 7 4.58 5.20 5.04
C ASP A 7 3.45 4.79 6.01
N VAL A 8 3.34 3.49 6.26
CA VAL A 8 2.33 2.93 7.17
C VAL A 8 2.99 2.50 8.46
N LEU A 9 2.41 2.89 9.59
CA LEU A 9 2.88 2.50 10.91
C LEU A 9 2.07 1.31 11.42
N LYS A 10 2.78 0.27 11.87
CA LYS A 10 2.20 -0.76 12.72
C LYS A 10 2.37 -0.32 14.16
N ILE A 11 1.26 -0.20 14.88
CA ILE A 11 1.25 0.23 16.28
C ILE A 11 0.65 -0.85 17.19
N SER A 12 1.09 -0.92 18.43
CA SER A 12 0.42 -1.72 19.47
C SER A 12 -0.83 -1.01 19.98
N ILE A 13 -1.76 -1.79 20.52
CA ILE A 13 -2.95 -1.29 21.22
C ILE A 13 -3.07 -2.08 22.53
N PRO A 14 -3.29 -1.41 23.68
CA PRO A 14 -3.53 0.02 23.83
C PRO A 14 -2.28 0.92 23.88
N GLU A 15 -1.07 0.38 23.96
CA GLU A 15 0.14 1.13 24.32
C GLU A 15 0.64 2.12 23.24
N GLN A 16 0.11 2.03 22.02
CA GLN A 16 0.46 2.91 20.88
C GLN A 16 1.96 2.93 20.53
N GLU A 17 2.67 1.86 20.87
CA GLU A 17 4.08 1.72 20.54
C GLU A 17 4.22 1.48 19.03
N ILE A 18 5.16 2.17 18.39
CA ILE A 18 5.41 1.96 16.96
C ILE A 18 6.28 0.71 16.79
N LEU A 19 5.65 -0.39 16.38
CA LEU A 19 6.26 -1.70 16.21
C LEU A 19 7.02 -1.81 14.88
N LYS A 20 6.53 -1.15 13.82
CA LYS A 20 7.12 -1.23 12.49
C LYS A 20 6.75 -0.02 11.62
N VAL A 21 7.64 0.34 10.69
CA VAL A 21 7.37 1.30 9.61
C VAL A 21 7.41 0.53 8.28
N LEU A 22 6.29 0.46 7.60
CA LEU A 22 6.18 -0.09 6.26
C LEU A 22 6.40 1.04 5.26
N LYS A 23 7.43 0.92 4.43
CA LYS A 23 7.78 1.94 3.45
C LYS A 23 6.81 1.96 2.27
N PHE A 24 6.43 3.15 1.82
CA PHE A 24 5.73 3.32 0.55
C PHE A 24 6.72 3.21 -0.62
N LYS A 25 7.03 1.98 -1.03
CA LYS A 25 8.02 1.67 -2.06
C LYS A 25 7.58 0.52 -2.96
N GLU A 26 8.22 0.43 -4.12
CA GLU A 26 8.08 -0.69 -5.04
C GLU A 26 8.49 -2.02 -4.36
N GLY A 27 7.83 -3.11 -4.76
CA GLY A 27 7.99 -4.44 -4.19
C GLY A 27 7.09 -4.74 -2.99
N ASN A 28 6.64 -3.72 -2.25
CA ASN A 28 5.78 -3.90 -1.09
C ASN A 28 4.34 -4.28 -1.47
N LEU A 29 3.65 -4.95 -0.55
CA LEU A 29 2.23 -5.32 -0.70
C LEU A 29 1.33 -4.13 -0.37
N ALA A 30 0.34 -3.91 -1.23
CA ALA A 30 -0.61 -2.83 -1.08
C ALA A 30 -2.06 -3.28 -1.35
N ILE A 31 -2.99 -2.51 -0.81
CA ILE A 31 -4.42 -2.58 -1.10
C ILE A 31 -4.90 -1.25 -1.66
N ILE A 32 -5.83 -1.31 -2.61
CA ILE A 32 -6.54 -0.14 -3.12
C ILE A 32 -7.70 0.20 -2.19
N ILE A 33 -7.71 1.39 -1.59
CA ILE A 33 -8.71 1.81 -0.59
C ILE A 33 -9.85 2.67 -1.16
N SER A 34 -9.80 3.04 -2.44
CA SER A 34 -10.84 3.85 -3.07
C SER A 34 -10.88 3.70 -4.60
N GLY A 35 -11.94 4.23 -5.22
CA GLY A 35 -12.15 4.17 -6.66
C GLY A 35 -12.74 2.84 -7.15
N LYS A 36 -12.64 2.61 -8.47
CA LYS A 36 -13.27 1.46 -9.15
C LYS A 36 -12.71 0.11 -8.70
N ASN A 37 -11.44 0.06 -8.31
CA ASN A 37 -10.70 -1.16 -8.02
C ASN A 37 -10.49 -1.36 -6.50
N ILE A 38 -11.37 -0.80 -5.67
CA ILE A 38 -11.30 -0.88 -4.21
C ILE A 38 -11.25 -2.35 -3.73
N GLY A 39 -10.43 -2.63 -2.71
CA GLY A 39 -10.24 -3.96 -2.13
C GLY A 39 -9.25 -4.84 -2.89
N GLN A 40 -8.81 -4.43 -4.08
CA GLN A 40 -7.82 -5.17 -4.83
C GLN A 40 -6.45 -5.09 -4.16
N LEU A 41 -5.79 -6.24 -4.07
CA LEU A 41 -4.54 -6.46 -3.37
C LEU A 41 -3.45 -6.83 -4.37
N GLY A 42 -2.21 -6.43 -4.11
CA GLY A 42 -1.10 -6.81 -4.96
C GLY A 42 0.23 -6.18 -4.59
N LYS A 43 1.27 -6.49 -5.35
CA LYS A 43 2.60 -5.86 -5.18
C LYS A 43 2.67 -4.54 -5.94
N VAL A 44 3.25 -3.52 -5.31
CA VAL A 44 3.55 -2.25 -5.98
C VAL A 44 4.65 -2.48 -7.01
N LEU A 45 4.34 -2.29 -8.29
CA LEU A 45 5.31 -2.39 -9.38
C LEU A 45 6.06 -1.08 -9.62
N THR A 46 5.31 0.03 -9.68
CA THR A 46 5.88 1.32 -10.06
C THR A 46 5.12 2.45 -9.38
N ILE A 47 5.86 3.46 -8.93
CA ILE A 47 5.31 4.68 -8.33
C ILE A 47 5.70 5.88 -9.19
N LEU A 48 4.72 6.52 -9.83
CA LEU A 48 4.94 7.69 -10.67
C LEU A 48 4.44 8.94 -9.96
N LYS A 49 5.37 9.76 -9.45
CA LYS A 49 5.06 11.06 -8.85
C LYS A 49 5.11 12.14 -9.91
N ARG A 50 3.98 12.84 -10.11
CA ARG A 50 3.83 13.93 -11.08
C ARG A 50 3.20 15.14 -10.41
N PHE A 51 3.54 16.32 -10.92
CA PHE A 51 2.92 17.57 -10.47
C PHE A 51 1.50 17.71 -11.02
N GLY A 52 0.58 18.14 -10.18
CA GLY A 52 -0.82 18.37 -10.55
C GLY A 52 -1.82 17.49 -9.78
N PRO A 53 -3.10 17.88 -9.74
CA PRO A 53 -4.13 17.17 -9.01
C PRO A 53 -4.34 15.78 -9.60
N LYS A 54 -4.31 14.74 -8.75
CA LYS A 54 -4.50 13.34 -9.16
C LYS A 54 -3.54 12.88 -10.27
N ALA A 55 -2.38 13.54 -10.40
CA ALA A 55 -1.42 13.25 -11.46
C ALA A 55 -0.48 12.08 -11.09
N SER A 56 -0.32 11.80 -9.79
CA SER A 56 0.54 10.73 -9.29
C SER A 56 -0.21 9.40 -9.24
N THR A 57 0.41 8.36 -9.78
CA THR A 57 -0.20 7.03 -9.92
C THR A 57 0.69 5.93 -9.39
N VAL A 58 0.08 4.79 -9.10
CA VAL A 58 0.75 3.56 -8.65
C VAL A 58 0.21 2.40 -9.46
N SER A 59 1.12 1.56 -9.97
CA SER A 59 0.77 0.30 -10.63
C SER A 59 0.87 -0.85 -9.64
N ILE A 60 -0.21 -1.63 -9.50
CA ILE A 60 -0.30 -2.77 -8.58
C ILE A 60 -0.47 -4.06 -9.37
N GLN A 61 0.47 -4.99 -9.21
CA GLN A 61 0.43 -6.32 -9.80
C GLN A 61 -0.39 -7.29 -8.97
N HIS A 62 -1.27 -8.01 -9.64
CA HIS A 62 -2.09 -9.07 -9.06
C HIS A 62 -2.19 -10.18 -10.11
N ASN A 63 -1.74 -11.39 -9.74
CA ASN A 63 -1.58 -12.50 -10.69
C ASN A 63 -0.73 -12.08 -11.91
N SER A 64 -1.24 -12.31 -13.13
CA SER A 64 -0.59 -11.91 -14.39
C SER A 64 -1.00 -10.52 -14.89
N GLU A 65 -1.83 -9.79 -14.14
CA GLU A 65 -2.36 -8.49 -14.52
C GLU A 65 -1.83 -7.37 -13.62
N HIS A 66 -2.01 -6.13 -14.09
CA HIS A 66 -1.72 -4.96 -13.28
C HIS A 66 -2.83 -3.93 -13.42
N THR A 67 -3.00 -3.13 -12.37
CA THR A 67 -3.99 -2.06 -12.32
C THR A 67 -3.31 -0.79 -11.89
N GLU A 68 -3.54 0.29 -12.63
CA GLU A 68 -3.11 1.62 -12.23
C GLU A 68 -4.19 2.25 -11.33
N THR A 69 -3.74 2.87 -10.24
CA THR A 69 -4.57 3.62 -9.31
C THR A 69 -3.91 4.94 -8.93
N LEU A 70 -4.63 5.81 -8.22
CA LEU A 70 -4.05 7.04 -7.70
C LEU A 70 -3.09 6.73 -6.55
N TYR A 71 -2.03 7.52 -6.45
CA TYR A 71 -1.07 7.47 -5.35
C TYR A 71 -1.77 7.47 -3.98
N ASP A 72 -2.75 8.36 -3.80
CA ASP A 72 -3.51 8.51 -2.55
C ASP A 72 -4.48 7.35 -2.28
N TYR A 73 -4.75 6.49 -3.26
CA TYR A 73 -5.66 5.35 -3.11
C TYR A 73 -4.92 4.06 -2.74
N THR A 74 -3.61 4.12 -2.57
CA THR A 74 -2.77 2.98 -2.27
C THR A 74 -2.41 2.97 -0.80
N PHE A 75 -2.63 1.85 -0.11
CA PHE A 75 -2.26 1.67 1.29
C PHE A 75 -1.36 0.43 1.43
N ILE A 76 -0.17 0.60 2.02
CA ILE A 76 0.78 -0.50 2.22
C ILE A 76 0.32 -1.38 3.37
N ILE A 77 0.24 -2.69 3.13
CA ILE A 77 -0.18 -3.68 4.13
C ILE A 77 0.95 -4.64 4.51
N GLY A 78 2.10 -4.60 3.83
CA GLY A 78 3.21 -5.48 4.14
C GLY A 78 4.38 -5.34 3.17
N GLU A 79 5.42 -6.12 3.41
CA GLU A 79 6.58 -6.24 2.53
C GLU A 79 6.45 -7.53 1.70
N ASP A 80 7.01 -8.64 2.17
CA ASP A 80 6.83 -9.95 1.52
C ASP A 80 5.51 -10.63 1.89
N GLN A 81 5.03 -10.38 3.12
CA GLN A 81 3.80 -10.89 3.68
C GLN A 81 2.97 -9.76 4.27
N SER A 82 1.64 -9.97 4.31
CA SER A 82 0.71 -9.02 4.91
C SER A 82 0.91 -8.95 6.44
N GLU A 83 0.88 -7.74 6.98
CA GLU A 83 0.90 -7.46 8.43
C GLU A 83 -0.50 -7.56 9.06
N ILE A 84 -1.53 -7.75 8.23
CA ILE A 84 -2.93 -7.95 8.63
C ILE A 84 -3.50 -9.23 8.01
N ASN A 85 -4.47 -9.83 8.69
CA ASN A 85 -5.24 -10.94 8.14
C ASN A 85 -6.20 -10.41 7.07
N LEU A 86 -6.22 -11.06 5.92
CA LEU A 86 -7.09 -10.69 4.80
C LEU A 86 -8.34 -11.59 4.80
N PRO A 87 -9.53 -11.06 4.44
CA PRO A 87 -10.70 -11.90 4.29
C PRO A 87 -10.49 -12.90 3.14
N ASN A 88 -10.83 -14.16 3.38
CA ASN A 88 -10.71 -15.29 2.43
C ASN A 88 -9.29 -15.78 2.12
N SER A 89 -8.30 -15.45 2.96
CA SER A 89 -7.04 -16.21 3.01
C SER A 89 -7.21 -17.41 3.96
N GLU A 90 -7.87 -18.46 3.48
CA GLU A 90 -7.74 -19.81 4.04
C GLU A 90 -6.60 -20.56 3.34
#